data_AF-A0A239P9E3-F1
#
_entry.id   AF-A0A239P9E3-F1
#
_cell.length_a   1.000
_cell.length_b   1.000
_cell.length_c   1.000
_cell.angle_alpha   90.00
_cell.angle_beta   90.00
_cell.angle_gamma   90.00
#
_symmetry.space_group_name_H-M   'P 1'
#
loop_
_entity.id
_entity.type
_entity.pdbx_description
1 polymer ?
#
loop_
_entity_poly.entity_id
_entity_poly.type
_entity_poly.pdbx_seq_one_letter_code
_entity_poly.pdbx_strand_id
1 'polypeptide(L)' 'MLEESRTTLVVIDMSGVEFCDSTGMNVLLAALKRLRERDGTLELAAPRPAVRKILQVTGLDSVFTVHEAVPEKLLTSEPQ' A
#
# COMPACT_ATOMS: atom_id res chain seq x y z
N MET A 1 -12.21 -27.39 -11.13
CA MET A 1 -11.23 -26.94 -10.12
C MET A 1 -11.11 -25.45 -10.28
N LEU A 2 -11.62 -24.67 -9.34
CA LEU A 2 -11.38 -23.23 -9.32
C LEU A 2 -10.01 -23.08 -8.65
N GLU A 3 -9.00 -22.72 -9.44
CA GLU A 3 -7.72 -22.29 -8.88
C GLU A 3 -8.02 -21.02 -8.07
N GLU A 4 -7.98 -21.12 -6.75
CA GLU A 4 -7.98 -19.94 -5.89
C GLU A 4 -6.67 -19.19 -6.18
N SER A 5 -6.70 -18.25 -7.12
CA SER A 5 -5.62 -17.28 -7.29
C SER A 5 -5.46 -16.54 -5.96
N ARG A 6 -4.49 -16.95 -5.15
CA ARG A 6 -4.10 -16.22 -3.94
C ARG A 6 -3.37 -14.95 -4.36
N THR A 7 -4.12 -13.93 -4.72
CA THR A 7 -3.61 -12.57 -4.90
C THR A 7 -2.98 -12.13 -3.58
N THR A 8 -1.67 -11.86 -3.59
CA THR A 8 -0.95 -11.42 -2.40
C THR A 8 -1.26 -9.94 -2.16
N LEU A 9 -2.06 -9.63 -1.15
CA LEU A 9 -2.34 -8.25 -0.73
C LEU A 9 -1.40 -7.84 0.40
N VAL A 10 -0.65 -6.76 0.19
CA VAL A 10 0.20 -6.16 1.22
C VAL A 10 -0.33 -4.76 1.51
N VAL A 11 -0.58 -4.47 2.78
CA VAL A 11 -1.01 -3.13 3.22
C VAL A 11 0.02 -2.57 4.18
N ILE A 12 0.51 -1.37 3.90
CA ILE A 12 1.50 -0.67 4.72
C ILE A 12 0.76 0.34 5.60
N ASP A 13 0.87 0.18 6.91
CA ASP A 13 0.45 1.20 7.87
C ASP A 13 1.44 2.39 7.84
N MET A 14 0.95 3.53 7.38
CA MET A 14 1.68 4.79 7.24
C MET A 14 1.36 5.77 8.39
N SER A 15 0.62 5.35 9.42
CA SER A 15 0.22 6.21 10.55
C SER A 15 1.43 6.75 11.33
N GLY A 16 2.49 5.96 11.45
CA GLY A 16 3.76 6.35 12.07
C GLY A 16 4.74 7.10 11.16
N VAL A 17 4.44 7.25 9.87
CA VAL A 17 5.37 7.84 8.89
C VAL A 17 5.18 9.36 8.85
N GLU A 18 6.10 10.08 9.48
CA GLU A 18 6.02 11.55 9.56
C GLU A 18 6.36 12.24 8.24
N PHE A 19 7.25 11.63 7.46
CA PHE A 19 7.74 12.18 6.21
C PHE A 19 8.17 11.06 5.25
N CYS A 20 7.93 11.26 3.96
CA CYS A 20 8.36 10.36 2.89
C CYS A 20 8.87 11.22 1.73
N ASP A 21 10.16 11.11 1.41
CA ASP A 21 10.80 11.83 0.31
C ASP A 21 10.74 11.05 -1.00
N SER A 22 11.45 11.54 -2.02
CA SER A 22 11.58 10.85 -3.31
C SER A 22 12.19 9.45 -3.21
N THR A 23 13.06 9.20 -2.23
CA THR A 23 13.65 7.88 -1.98
C THR A 23 12.60 6.91 -1.45
N GLY A 24 11.85 7.32 -0.42
CA GLY A 24 10.75 6.53 0.13
C GLY A 24 9.68 6.23 -0.92
N MET A 25 9.32 7.22 -1.74
CA MET A 25 8.37 7.03 -2.83
C MET A 25 8.86 6.02 -3.88
N ASN A 26 10.14 6.07 -4.25
CA ASN A 26 10.73 5.11 -5.18
C ASN A 26 10.73 3.68 -4.63
N VAL A 27 10.96 3.52 -3.32
CA VAL A 27 10.89 2.21 -2.65
C VAL A 27 9.47 1.64 -2.71
N LEU A 28 8.45 2.46 -2.43
CA LEU A 28 7.04 2.04 -2.52
C LEU A 28 6.67 1.62 -3.95
N LEU A 29 7.12 2.39 -4.95
CA LEU A 29 6.90 2.06 -6.37
C LEU A 29 7.58 0.75 -6.77
N ALA A 30 8.82 0.54 -6.34
CA ALA A 30 9.54 -0.71 -6.61
C ALA A 30 8.86 -1.91 -5.93
N ALA A 31 8.35 -1.74 -4.72
CA ALA A 31 7.59 -2.78 -4.01
C ALA A 31 6.29 -3.12 -4.73
N LEU A 32 5.51 -2.11 -5.15
CA LEU A 32 4.29 -2.31 -5.93
C LEU A 32 4.57 -3.05 -7.25
N LYS A 33 5.63 -2.67 -7.96
CA LYS A 33 6.02 -3.34 -9.21
C LYS A 33 6.32 -4.82 -8.97
N ARG A 34 7.11 -5.14 -7.94
CA ARG A 34 7.45 -6.53 -7.57
C ARG A 34 6.23 -7.36 -7.16
N LEU A 35 5.27 -6.75 -6.48
CA LEU A 35 4.01 -7.41 -6.11
C LEU A 35 3.15 -7.67 -7.35
N ARG A 36 3.01 -6.68 -8.24
CA ARG A 36 2.27 -6.84 -9.51
C ARG A 36 2.85 -7.94 -10.40
N GLU A 37 4.17 -8.11 -10.43
CA GLU A 37 4.85 -9.21 -11.13
C GLU A 37 4.47 -10.61 -10.59
N ARG A 38 3.84 -10.68 -9.41
CA ARG A 38 3.42 -11.91 -8.73
C ARG A 38 1.90 -11.96 -8.50
N ASP A 39 1.13 -11.21 -9.31
CA ASP A 39 -0.32 -11.07 -9.17
C ASP A 39 -0.74 -10.59 -7.75
N GLY A 40 0.10 -9.77 -7.13
CA GLY A 40 -0.14 -9.13 -5.84
C GLY A 40 -0.40 -7.63 -5.95
N THR A 41 -0.89 -7.04 -4.86
CA THR A 41 -1.21 -5.61 -4.77
C THR A 41 -0.58 -5.00 -3.52
N LEU A 42 -0.15 -3.73 -3.63
CA LEU A 42 0.33 -2.92 -2.51
C LEU A 42 -0.62 -1.75 -2.26
N GLU A 43 -1.07 -1.62 -1.01
CA GLU A 43 -1.95 -0.54 -0.57
C GLU A 43 -1.33 0.20 0.62
N LEU A 44 -1.69 1.47 0.78
CA LEU A 44 -1.22 2.32 1.86
C LEU A 44 -2.39 2.62 2.79
N ALA A 45 -2.19 2.51 4.09
CA ALA A 45 -3.21 2.79 5.09
C ALA A 45 -2.79 3.91 6.03
N ALA A 46 -3.74 4.76 6.42
CA ALA A 46 -3.54 5.82 7.40
C ALA A 46 -2.35 6.78 7.12
N PRO A 47 -2.05 7.19 5.86
CA PRO A 47 -0.95 8.12 5.66
C PRO A 47 -1.26 9.48 6.28
N ARG A 48 -0.28 10.03 7.00
CA ARG A 48 -0.38 11.37 7.57
C ARG A 48 -0.60 12.41 6.47
N PRO A 49 -1.23 13.57 6.77
CA PRO A 49 -1.56 14.59 5.76
C PRO A 49 -0.36 15.05 4.92
N ALA A 50 0.84 15.13 5.52
CA ALA A 50 2.06 15.50 4.81
C ALA A 50 2.41 14.47 3.71
N VAL A 51 2.37 13.18 4.04
CA VAL A 51 2.63 12.09 3.09
C VAL A 51 1.53 12.02 2.03
N ARG A 52 0.25 12.15 2.42
CA ARG A 52 -0.88 12.21 1.47
C ARG A 52 -0.73 13.34 0.47
N LYS A 53 -0.28 14.52 0.91
CA LYS A 53 -0.02 15.66 0.03
C LYS A 53 1.11 15.38 -0.96
N ILE A 54 2.18 14.71 -0.52
CA ILE A 54 3.28 14.31 -1.40
C ILE A 54 2.78 13.31 -2.45
N LEU A 55 1.98 12.31 -2.05
CA LEU A 55 1.36 11.35 -2.97
C LEU A 55 0.52 12.07 -4.05
N GLN A 56 -0.31 13.04 -3.64
CA GLN A 56 -1.15 13.81 -4.57
C GLN A 56 -0.33 14.70 -5.50
N VAL A 57 0.67 15.42 -4.98
CA VAL A 57 1.53 16.31 -5.78
C VAL A 57 2.36 15.51 -6.79
N THR A 58 2.76 14.28 -6.43
CA THR A 58 3.51 13.39 -7.32
C THR A 58 2.62 12.54 -8.23
N GLY A 59 1.29 12.60 -8.07
CA GLY A 59 0.31 11.77 -8.81
C GLY A 59 0.33 10.30 -8.43
N LEU A 60 1.04 9.94 -7.35
CA LEU A 60 1.17 8.56 -6.88
C LEU A 60 -0.06 8.07 -6.12
N ASP A 61 -0.93 8.98 -5.68
CA ASP A 61 -2.26 8.65 -5.16
C ASP A 61 -3.16 7.91 -6.16
N SER A 62 -2.94 8.10 -7.47
CA SER A 62 -3.63 7.34 -8.52
C SER A 62 -3.04 5.95 -8.77
N VAL A 63 -1.79 5.73 -8.32
CA VAL A 63 -1.03 4.49 -8.53
C VAL A 63 -1.23 3.51 -7.38
N PHE A 64 -1.35 4.02 -6.15
CA PHE A 64 -1.59 3.25 -4.93
C PHE A 64 -3.06 3.37 -4.50
N THR A 65 -3.64 2.28 -4.01
CA THR A 65 -4.86 2.36 -3.21
C THR A 65 -4.49 2.93 -1.84
N VAL A 66 -5.12 4.06 -1.47
CA VAL A 66 -4.86 4.73 -0.19
C VAL A 66 -6.11 4.68 0.69
N HIS A 67 -5.99 4.05 1.85
CA HIS A 67 -7.02 3.98 2.87
C HIS A 67 -6.80 5.03 3.95
N GLU A 68 -7.88 5.62 4.46
CA GLU A 68 -7.80 6.63 5.53
C GLU A 68 -7.44 6.01 6.89
N ALA A 69 -7.65 4.72 7.07
CA ALA A 69 -7.30 3.94 8.25
C ALA A 69 -6.77 2.55 7.86
N VAL A 70 -6.13 1.85 8.80
CA VAL A 70 -5.76 0.44 8.61
C VAL A 70 -7.05 -0.39 8.52
N PRO A 71 -7.29 -1.13 7.42
CA PRO A 71 -8.51 -1.92 7.30
C PRO A 71 -8.56 -2.99 8.40
N GLU A 72 -9.61 -2.99 9.22
CA GLU A 72 -9.77 -3.96 10.32
C GLU A 72 -9.70 -5.41 9.84
N LYS A 73 -10.15 -5.68 8.62
CA LYS A 73 -10.13 -7.00 7.97
C LYS A 73 -8.72 -7.60 7.83
N LEU A 74 -7.67 -6.77 7.90
CA LEU A 74 -6.27 -7.19 7.87
C LEU A 74 -5.64 -7.32 9.27
N LEU A 75 -6.28 -6.76 10.29
CA LEU A 75 -5.87 -6.90 11.69
C LEU A 75 -6.37 -8.23 12.29
N THR A 76 -7.47 -8.75 11.75
CA THR A 76 -7.96 -10.11 11.98
C THR A 76 -7.42 -11.03 10.88
N SER A 77 -6.12 -11.28 10.86
CA SER A 77 -5.62 -12.45 10.15
C SER A 77 -6.12 -13.69 10.89
N GLU A 78 -7.33 -14.17 10.57
CA GLU A 78 -7.65 -15.59 10.81
C GLU A 78 -6.60 -16.39 10.03
N PRO A 79 -5.77 -17.20 10.70
CA PRO A 79 -4.87 -18.10 10.02
C PRO A 79 -5.73 -19.17 9.35
N GLN A 80 -5.86 -19.10 8.02
CA GLN A 80 -6.44 -20.17 7.22
C GLN A 80 -5.41 -21.28 6.99
#